data_AF-A0ABD5MFG3-F1
#
_entry.id   AF-A0ABD5MFG3-F1
#
_cell.length_a   1.000
_cell.length_b   1.000
_cell.length_c   1.000
_cell.angle_alpha   90.00
_cell.angle_beta   90.00
_cell.angle_gamma   90.00
#
_symmetry.space_group_name_H-M   'P 1'
#
loop_
_entity.id
_entity.type
_entity.pdbx_description
1 polymer ?
#
loop_
_entity_poly.entity_id
_entity_poly.type
_entity_poly.pdbx_seq_one_letter_code
_entity_poly.pdbx_strand_id
1 'polypeptide(L)' 'MTALSFDEDGVDVVYEGTEFRLEKELIEEATEKSYPDVTDHEVLKIVEENPALSGEPRRIKDIIR' A
#
# COMPACT_ATOMS: atom_id res chain seq x y z
N MET A 1 2.97 3.30 -14.04
CA MET A 1 3.87 2.44 -13.24
C MET A 1 3.79 2.96 -11.83
N THR A 2 3.24 2.16 -10.93
CA THR A 2 2.98 2.54 -9.54
C THR A 2 4.08 1.94 -8.68
N ALA A 3 4.75 2.76 -7.88
CA ALA A 3 5.75 2.29 -6.93
C ALA A 3 5.26 2.55 -5.51
N LEU A 4 5.36 1.53 -4.65
CA LEU A 4 5.01 1.60 -3.24
C LEU A 4 6.26 1.35 -2.41
N SER A 5 6.54 2.23 -1.46
CA SER A 5 7.55 2.06 -0.43
C SER A 5 6.88 2.04 0.93
N PHE A 6 7.11 0.98 1.70
CA PHE A 6 6.42 0.74 2.97
C PHE A 6 7.36 1.04 4.14
N ASP A 7 6.87 1.73 5.17
CA ASP A 7 7.54 1.93 6.46
C ASP A 7 6.55 1.68 7.63
N GLU A 8 6.99 1.90 8.87
CA GLU A 8 6.17 1.65 10.08
C GLU A 8 4.98 2.62 10.24
N ASP A 9 5.05 3.79 9.59
CA ASP A 9 4.12 4.91 9.74
C ASP A 9 3.21 5.09 8.51
N GLY A 10 3.48 4.42 7.39
CA GLY A 10 2.66 4.46 6.18
C GLY A 10 3.36 4.02 4.90
N VAL A 11 2.80 4.44 3.77
CA VAL A 11 3.27 4.05 2.44
C VAL A 11 3.51 5.29 1.59
N ASP A 12 4.74 5.45 1.11
CA ASP A 12 5.05 6.44 0.09
C ASP A 12 4.69 5.86 -1.29
N VAL A 13 3.87 6.62 -2.02
CA VAL A 13 3.27 6.21 -3.29
C VAL A 13 3.75 7.13 -4.39
N VAL A 14 4.26 6.53 -5.47
CA VAL A 14 4.52 7.21 -6.72
C VAL A 14 3.54 6.68 -7.77
N TYR A 15 2.57 7.49 -8.13
CA TYR A 15 1.53 7.17 -9.11
C TYR A 15 1.48 8.24 -10.20
N GLU A 16 1.66 7.83 -11.46
CA GLU A 16 1.65 8.73 -12.64
C GLU A 16 2.55 9.98 -12.50
N GLY A 17 3.68 9.86 -11.79
CA GLY A 17 4.60 10.98 -11.54
C GLY A 17 4.18 11.91 -10.40
N THR A 18 3.09 11.58 -9.70
CA THR A 18 2.66 12.22 -8.46
C THR A 18 3.17 11.42 -7.28
N GLU A 19 3.88 12.09 -6.39
CA GLU A 19 4.40 11.51 -5.15
C GLU A 19 3.56 11.99 -3.98
N PHE A 20 3.04 11.04 -3.19
CA PHE A 20 2.27 11.34 -1.99
C PHE A 20 2.40 10.22 -0.97
N ARG A 21 2.09 10.53 0.29
CA ARG A 21 2.14 9.57 1.38
C ARG A 21 0.73 9.18 1.77
N LEU A 22 0.47 7.87 1.80
CA LEU A 22 -0.68 7.32 2.50
C LEU A 22 -0.26 7.04 3.94
N GLU A 23 -0.87 7.77 4.86
CA GLU A 23 -0.68 7.51 6.28
C GLU A 23 -1.27 6.16 6.67
N LYS A 24 -0.61 5.50 7.63
CA LYS A 24 -1.07 4.24 8.20
C LYS A 24 -2.55 4.28 8.59
N GLU A 25 -3.00 5.34 9.27
CA GLU A 25 -4.38 5.45 9.75
C GLU A 25 -5.40 5.40 8.60
N LEU A 26 -5.10 6.08 7.47
CA LEU A 26 -5.94 6.06 6.28
C LEU A 26 -6.02 4.68 5.64
N ILE A 27 -4.90 3.94 5.65
CA ILE A 27 -4.86 2.58 5.12
C ILE A 27 -5.67 1.63 6.02
N GLU A 28 -5.54 1.75 7.34
CA GLU A 28 -6.28 0.95 8.31
C GLU A 28 -7.79 1.20 8.20
N GLU A 29 -8.19 2.47 8.04
CA GLU A 29 -9.59 2.85 7.83
C GLU A 29 -10.13 2.30 6.50
N ALA A 30 -9.39 2.46 5.40
CA ALA A 30 -9.83 2.02 4.07
C ALA A 30 -9.91 0.49 3.93
N THR A 31 -9.10 -0.26 4.68
CA THR A 31 -9.03 -1.73 4.60
C THR A 31 -9.75 -2.44 5.74
N GLU A 32 -10.20 -1.70 6.76
CA GLU A 32 -10.74 -2.23 8.03
C GLU A 32 -9.82 -3.27 8.69
N LYS A 33 -8.50 -3.09 8.55
CA LYS A 33 -7.47 -4.01 9.02
C LYS A 33 -6.34 -3.25 9.71
N SER A 34 -5.66 -3.93 10.63
CA SER A 34 -4.40 -3.41 11.16
C SER A 34 -3.34 -3.38 10.06
N TYR A 35 -2.60 -2.27 9.98
CA TYR A 35 -1.62 -1.99 8.94
C TYR A 35 -0.60 -3.11 8.70
N PRO A 36 -0.04 -3.79 9.73
CA PRO A 36 0.87 -4.91 9.51
C PRO A 36 0.25 -6.11 8.77
N ASP A 37 -1.07 -6.25 8.81
CA ASP A 37 -1.82 -7.33 8.17
C ASP A 37 -2.43 -6.96 6.80
N VAL A 38 -2.36 -5.68 6.42
CA VAL A 38 -2.71 -5.21 5.07
C VAL A 38 -1.69 -5.72 4.06
N THR A 39 -2.12 -5.96 2.83
CA THR A 39 -1.26 -6.40 1.73
C THR A 39 -0.91 -5.28 0.76
N ASP A 40 0.24 -5.42 0.08
CA ASP A 40 0.65 -4.52 -1.00
C ASP A 40 -0.43 -4.36 -2.10
N HIS A 41 -1.15 -5.44 -2.41
CA HIS A 41 -2.25 -5.44 -3.36
C HIS A 41 -3.47 -4.63 -2.89
N GLU A 42 -3.75 -4.63 -1.59
CA GLU A 42 -4.82 -3.81 -1.02
C GLU A 42 -4.46 -2.33 -1.07
N VAL A 43 -3.22 -1.97 -0.74
CA VAL A 43 -2.75 -0.59 -0.87
C VAL A 43 -2.77 -0.13 -2.32
N LEU A 44 -2.35 -0.98 -3.27
CA LEU A 44 -2.45 -0.67 -4.70
C LEU A 44 -3.88 -0.38 -5.13
N LYS A 45 -4.88 -1.12 -4.63
CA LYS A 45 -6.30 -0.89 -4.95
C LYS A 45 -6.88 0.40 -4.37
N ILE A 46 -6.27 0.96 -3.32
CA ILE A 46 -6.63 2.28 -2.78
C ILE A 46 -6.14 3.39 -3.72
N VAL A 47 -4.97 3.19 -4.33
CA VAL A 47 -4.33 4.18 -5.21
C VAL A 47 -4.86 4.11 -6.65
N GLU A 48 -5.03 2.89 -7.17
CA GLU A 48 -5.36 2.61 -8.55
C GLU A 48 -6.57 1.66 -8.61
N GLU A 49 -7.65 2.05 -9.30
CA GLU A 49 -8.89 1.27 -9.34
C GLU A 49 -8.74 -0.10 -10.03
N ASN A 50 -7.82 -0.21 -10.99
CA ASN A 50 -7.56 -1.44 -11.72
C ASN A 50 -6.05 -1.71 -11.86
N PRO A 51 -5.37 -1.97 -10.73
CA PRO A 51 -3.93 -2.14 -10.72
C PRO A 51 -3.54 -3.41 -11.47
N ALA A 52 -2.44 -3.36 -12.21
CA ALA A 52 -1.83 -4.54 -12.80
C ALA A 52 -1.16 -5.39 -11.69
N LEU A 53 -1.99 -6.12 -10.94
CA LEU A 53 -1.54 -7.01 -9.87
C LEU A 53 -0.75 -8.18 -10.48
N SER A 54 0.47 -8.39 -10.00
CA SER A 54 1.33 -9.47 -10.44
C SER A 54 1.97 -10.17 -9.25
N GLY A 55 1.99 -11.51 -9.26
CA GLY A 55 2.50 -12.31 -8.14
C GLY A 55 1.46 -12.55 -7.06
N GLU A 56 1.93 -13.04 -5.91
CA GLU A 56 1.09 -13.27 -4.73
C GLU A 56 1.10 -12.03 -3.81
N PRO A 57 -0.04 -11.68 -3.19
CA PRO A 57 -0.10 -10.58 -2.24
C PRO A 57 0.78 -10.83 -1.03
N ARG A 58 1.53 -9.81 -0.61
CA ARG A 58 2.42 -9.87 0.56
C ARG A 58 1.96 -8.87 1.61
N ARG A 59 1.99 -9.28 2.88
CA ARG A 59 1.61 -8.40 3.98
C ARG A 59 2.69 -7.36 4.23
N ILE A 60 2.28 -6.17 4.67
CA ILE A 60 3.20 -5.07 4.98
C ILE A 60 4.25 -5.50 6.00
N LYS A 61 3.88 -6.25 7.05
CA LYS A 61 4.85 -6.78 8.04
C LYS A 61 5.93 -7.68 7.47
N ASP A 62 5.66 -8.33 6.34
CA ASP A 62 6.63 -9.19 5.65
C ASP A 62 7.55 -8.37 4.72
N ILE A 63 7.18 -7.11 4.43
CA ILE A 63 7.90 -6.18 3.55
C ILE A 63 8.85 -5.29 4.35
N ILE A 64 8.39 -4.68 5.46
CA ILE A 64 9.13 -3.68 6.27
C ILE A 64 10.21 -4.28 7.21
N ARG A 65 10.69 -5.48 6.89
CA ARG A 65 11.48 -6.32 7.80
C ARG A 65 12.86 -5.77 8.17
#